data_AF-A0A8I1LE22-F1
#
_entry.id   AF-A0A8I1LE22-F1
#
_cell.length_a   1.000
_cell.length_b   1.000
_cell.length_c   1.000
_cell.angle_alpha   90.00
_cell.angle_beta   90.00
_cell.angle_gamma   90.00
#
_symmetry.space_group_name_H-M   'P 1'
#
loop_
_entity.id
_entity.type
_entity.pdbx_description
1 polymer ?
#
loop_
_entity_poly.entity_id
_entity_poly.type
_entity_poly.pdbx_seq_one_letter_code
_entity_poly.pdbx_strand_id
1 'polypeptide(L)'
;MGYLAATSRKLAEPLSVLIQSRSAAGKSTLQDAIISLIPDEEYIKYTRVTDQALFYKEEDSLVHKILAIEEAEGMGGAAYSIRTIQSAKKITVAATGKDANGRMKTEEYTVNGPVCVMITTTATEIDQETASRFIFLTIDESAAMTGAIHQRQREAETLAGLIREKKQHTVTRKHHAVQRMLKPLAVVNPYAEYLSYPSHSLRARRDHKKYLGLIRAVAFLHQYQREIKTVEVDGTPVEYIEVTLTDIETANRLANVVLGQSMDELVKPSRTLLSLIYAMVQEQAEQNNAPIDEIFFTRRMIREYTGWSDWQIRAHIKQLEEMEYIGVRTSSRGKEYSYILNYQGQGEEHQETCYLNLTSVEQITTLMNREDEALPRG
;
A
#
# COMPACT_ATOMS: atom_id res chain seq x y z
N MET A 1 5.53 -3.93 -6.87
CA MET A 1 5.22 -3.49 -5.49
C MET A 1 6.32 -3.75 -4.48
N GLY A 2 6.68 -5.01 -4.19
CA GLY A 2 7.69 -5.31 -3.16
C GLY A 2 9.02 -4.54 -3.29
N TYR A 3 9.55 -4.42 -4.52
CA TYR A 3 10.76 -3.63 -4.78
C TYR A 3 10.62 -2.12 -4.51
N LEU A 4 9.44 -1.54 -4.79
CA LEU A 4 9.16 -0.12 -4.49
C LEU A 4 9.08 0.11 -2.98
N ALA A 5 8.42 -0.79 -2.26
CA ALA A 5 8.38 -0.73 -0.79
C ALA A 5 9.79 -0.85 -0.19
N ALA A 6 10.59 -1.82 -0.66
CA ALA A 6 11.98 -1.95 -0.28
C ALA A 6 12.77 -0.66 -0.55
N THR A 7 12.62 -0.05 -1.72
CA THR A 7 13.26 1.22 -2.10
C THR A 7 12.83 2.38 -1.18
N SER A 8 11.54 2.42 -0.79
CA SER A 8 10.99 3.47 0.05
C SER A 8 11.63 3.54 1.45
N ARG A 9 12.42 2.54 1.88
CA ARG A 9 13.22 2.60 3.14
C ARG A 9 14.08 3.86 3.23
N LYS A 10 14.52 4.41 2.09
CA LYS A 10 15.35 5.64 2.01
C LYS A 10 14.53 6.94 2.13
N LEU A 11 13.20 6.85 2.10
CA LEU A 11 12.30 7.97 2.35
C LEU A 11 12.05 8.14 3.85
N ALA A 12 11.57 9.33 4.24
CA ALA A 12 11.22 9.62 5.63
C ALA A 12 10.02 8.81 6.15
N GLU A 13 9.16 8.30 5.25
CA GLU A 13 7.98 7.50 5.56
C GLU A 13 7.94 6.27 4.64
N PRO A 14 8.64 5.18 5.03
CA PRO A 14 8.73 3.98 4.22
C PRO A 14 7.42 3.18 4.22
N LEU A 15 7.15 2.54 3.10
CA LEU A 15 6.07 1.58 2.93
C LEU A 15 6.50 0.23 3.50
N SER A 16 5.71 -0.31 4.42
CA SER A 16 5.91 -1.68 4.92
C SER A 16 5.00 -2.65 4.17
N VAL A 17 5.48 -3.88 3.97
CA VAL A 17 4.79 -4.91 3.17
C VAL A 17 4.55 -6.17 3.99
N LEU A 18 3.36 -6.73 3.83
CA LEU A 18 2.98 -8.02 4.38
C LEU A 18 2.61 -8.96 3.23
N ILE A 19 3.37 -10.05 3.10
CA ILE A 19 3.17 -11.08 2.09
C ILE A 19 2.32 -12.18 2.71
N GLN A 20 1.06 -12.29 2.27
CA GLN A 20 0.10 -13.26 2.77
C GLN A 20 -0.16 -14.33 1.70
N SER A 21 0.04 -15.59 2.05
CA SER A 21 -0.29 -16.71 1.18
C SER A 21 -0.49 -17.99 1.98
N ARG A 22 -1.03 -19.03 1.36
CA ARG A 22 -1.06 -20.35 1.99
C ARG A 22 0.37 -20.88 2.20
N SER A 23 0.49 -21.90 3.07
CA SER A 23 1.75 -22.62 3.22
C SER A 23 2.19 -23.20 1.88
N ALA A 24 3.50 -23.22 1.64
CA ALA A 24 4.14 -23.68 0.39
C ALA A 24 3.81 -22.88 -0.90
N ALA A 25 3.04 -21.78 -0.83
CA ALA A 25 2.76 -20.96 -2.02
C ALA A 25 3.97 -20.11 -2.50
N GLY A 26 5.07 -20.05 -1.74
CA GLY A 26 6.29 -19.34 -2.15
C GLY A 26 6.49 -17.95 -1.50
N LYS A 27 5.84 -17.67 -0.36
CA LYS A 27 6.00 -16.41 0.41
C LYS A 27 7.44 -16.04 0.71
N SER A 28 8.21 -16.99 1.23
CA SER A 28 9.63 -16.79 1.53
C SER A 28 10.44 -16.56 0.25
N THR A 29 10.13 -17.30 -0.82
CA THR A 29 10.77 -17.11 -2.13
C THR A 29 10.54 -15.70 -2.69
N LEU A 30 9.33 -15.14 -2.55
CA LEU A 30 9.05 -13.76 -2.96
C LEU A 30 9.81 -12.75 -2.10
N GLN A 31 9.80 -12.93 -0.78
CA GLN A 31 10.56 -12.07 0.16
C GLN A 31 12.06 -12.09 -0.19
N ASP A 32 12.64 -13.28 -0.38
CA ASP A 32 14.05 -13.48 -0.72
C ASP A 32 14.39 -12.89 -2.08
N ALA A 33 13.51 -13.05 -3.07
CA ALA A 33 13.71 -12.43 -4.37
C ALA A 33 13.80 -10.91 -4.27
N ILE A 34 12.92 -10.27 -3.47
CA ILE A 34 12.95 -8.82 -3.27
C ILE A 34 14.22 -8.39 -2.52
N ILE A 35 14.53 -9.07 -1.41
CA ILE A 35 15.69 -8.76 -0.57
C ILE A 35 16.99 -8.94 -1.35
N SER A 36 17.08 -9.95 -2.21
CA SER A 36 18.28 -10.19 -3.03
C SER A 36 18.65 -9.02 -3.94
N LEU A 37 17.70 -8.13 -4.27
CA LEU A 37 17.93 -6.93 -5.08
C LEU A 37 18.40 -5.73 -4.25
N ILE A 38 18.46 -5.86 -2.93
CA ILE A 38 18.89 -4.84 -1.97
C ILE A 38 20.28 -5.20 -1.44
N PRO A 39 21.19 -4.22 -1.30
CA PRO A 39 22.50 -4.43 -0.68
C PRO A 39 22.41 -5.07 0.71
N ASP A 40 23.31 -6.02 0.99
CA ASP A 40 23.34 -6.79 2.24
C ASP A 40 23.44 -5.91 3.50
N GLU A 41 24.09 -4.76 3.41
CA GLU A 41 24.23 -3.82 4.52
C GLU A 41 22.94 -3.01 4.83
N GLU A 42 21.97 -3.02 3.92
CA GLU A 42 20.74 -2.20 3.97
C GLU A 42 19.49 -3.01 4.38
N TYR A 43 19.66 -4.28 4.78
CA TYR A 43 18.58 -5.06 5.38
C TYR A 43 19.06 -5.91 6.56
N ILE A 44 18.11 -6.33 7.39
CA ILE A 44 18.30 -7.31 8.45
C ILE A 44 17.16 -8.31 8.33
N LYS A 45 17.51 -9.60 8.29
CA LYS A 45 16.54 -10.69 8.18
C LYS A 45 16.55 -11.54 9.45
N TYR A 46 15.36 -11.79 10.00
CA TYR A 46 15.15 -12.65 11.16
C TYR A 46 14.10 -13.72 10.88
N THR A 47 14.36 -14.94 11.34
CA THR A 47 13.33 -15.99 11.40
C THR A 47 12.40 -15.78 12.60
N ARG A 48 12.91 -15.20 13.70
CA ARG A 48 12.12 -14.87 14.88
C ARG A 48 12.74 -13.71 15.66
N VAL A 49 11.90 -12.85 16.22
CA VAL A 49 12.29 -11.70 17.06
C VAL A 49 11.65 -11.87 18.44
N THR A 50 12.45 -11.73 19.51
CA THR A 50 11.93 -11.70 20.88
C THR A 50 11.46 -10.30 21.25
N ASP A 51 10.56 -10.21 22.23
CA ASP A 51 9.87 -8.98 22.66
C ASP A 51 10.83 -7.80 22.91
N GLN A 52 12.00 -8.12 23.45
CA GLN A 52 13.00 -7.16 23.86
C GLN A 52 14.09 -6.89 22.81
N ALA A 53 14.26 -7.78 21.81
CA ALA A 53 15.43 -7.76 20.92
C ALA A 53 15.59 -6.44 20.16
N LEU A 54 14.50 -5.78 19.79
CA LEU A 54 14.57 -4.52 19.06
C LEU A 54 15.04 -3.35 19.92
N PHE A 55 14.87 -3.39 21.23
CA PHE A 55 15.27 -2.28 22.10
C PHE A 55 16.78 -2.27 22.39
N TYR A 56 17.43 -3.43 22.39
CA TYR A 56 18.86 -3.56 22.68
C TYR A 56 19.74 -3.48 21.43
N LYS A 57 19.20 -2.99 20.32
CA LYS A 57 19.98 -2.69 19.12
C LYS A 57 20.72 -1.35 19.27
N GLU A 58 21.79 -1.18 18.49
CA GLU A 58 22.43 0.12 18.37
C GLU A 58 21.45 1.17 17.82
N GLU A 59 21.61 2.41 18.29
CA GLU A 59 20.63 3.48 18.12
C GLU A 59 20.18 3.67 16.67
N ASP A 60 21.11 3.73 15.72
CA ASP A 60 20.77 3.97 14.31
C ASP A 60 20.81 2.71 13.43
N SER A 61 20.88 1.51 14.04
CA SER A 61 21.07 0.27 13.28
C SER A 61 19.92 -0.12 12.35
N LEU A 62 18.73 0.47 12.52
CA LEU A 62 17.55 0.24 11.69
C LEU A 62 17.25 1.39 10.72
N VAL A 63 17.96 2.52 10.83
CA VAL A 63 17.74 3.72 10.02
C VAL A 63 17.97 3.39 8.55
N HIS A 64 16.95 3.65 7.72
CA HIS A 64 16.93 3.37 6.29
C HIS A 64 17.20 1.91 5.91
N LYS A 65 16.91 0.96 6.81
CA LYS A 65 17.02 -0.48 6.55
C LYS A 65 15.68 -1.15 6.31
N ILE A 66 15.75 -2.35 5.75
CA ILE A 66 14.62 -3.29 5.71
C ILE A 66 14.74 -4.24 6.89
N LEU A 67 13.72 -4.30 7.73
CA LEU A 67 13.53 -5.35 8.74
C LEU A 67 12.65 -6.44 8.14
N ALA A 68 13.27 -7.51 7.67
CA ALA A 68 12.60 -8.68 7.12
C ALA A 68 12.38 -9.73 8.22
N ILE A 69 11.13 -10.15 8.40
CA ILE A 69 10.75 -11.19 9.37
C ILE A 69 10.05 -12.32 8.61
N GLU A 70 10.52 -13.54 8.80
CA GLU A 70 9.85 -14.73 8.30
C GLU A 70 8.70 -15.12 9.23
N GLU A 71 7.51 -15.28 8.67
CA GLU A 71 6.28 -15.66 9.37
C GLU A 71 5.81 -14.62 10.42
N ALA A 72 4.53 -14.24 10.42
CA ALA A 72 4.03 -13.24 11.37
C ALA A 72 4.13 -13.73 12.82
N GLU A 73 4.04 -15.03 13.06
CA GLU A 73 4.34 -15.64 14.37
C GLU A 73 5.78 -15.37 14.83
N GLY A 74 6.70 -15.21 13.87
CA GLY A 74 8.09 -14.80 14.09
C GLY A 74 8.22 -13.39 14.68
N MET A 75 7.19 -12.54 14.61
CA MET A 75 7.17 -11.27 15.33
C MET A 75 7.09 -11.46 16.85
N GLY A 76 6.51 -12.56 17.33
CA GLY A 76 6.31 -12.82 18.76
C GLY A 76 5.71 -11.62 19.50
N GLY A 77 6.22 -11.31 20.70
CA GLY A 77 5.83 -10.10 21.42
C GLY A 77 6.55 -8.83 20.96
N ALA A 78 7.41 -8.89 19.93
CA ALA A 78 8.00 -7.68 19.33
C ALA A 78 7.02 -6.91 18.42
N ALA A 79 5.82 -7.46 18.17
CA ALA A 79 4.81 -6.84 17.33
C ALA A 79 4.45 -5.42 17.76
N TYR A 80 4.36 -5.17 19.07
CA TYR A 80 4.15 -3.81 19.60
C TYR A 80 5.29 -2.87 19.20
N SER A 81 6.54 -3.27 19.44
CA SER A 81 7.73 -2.47 19.11
C SER A 81 7.83 -2.18 17.61
N ILE A 82 7.49 -3.15 16.77
CA ILE A 82 7.44 -2.99 15.30
C ILE A 82 6.38 -1.97 14.90
N ARG A 83 5.15 -2.07 15.44
CA ARG A 83 4.09 -1.08 15.15
C ARG A 83 4.47 0.32 15.62
N THR A 84 5.13 0.43 16.77
CA THR A 84 5.56 1.71 17.33
C THR A 84 6.67 2.33 16.48
N ILE A 85 7.73 1.59 16.12
CA ILE A 85 8.82 2.16 15.29
C ILE A 85 8.34 2.55 13.89
N GLN A 86 7.40 1.81 13.30
CA GLN A 86 6.77 2.20 12.02
C GLN A 86 6.01 3.53 12.10
N SER A 87 5.37 3.81 13.24
CA SER A 87 4.49 4.98 13.40
C SER A 87 5.25 6.20 13.94
N ALA A 88 6.09 5.99 14.96
CA ALA A 88 6.80 7.02 15.69
C ALA A 88 8.23 7.25 15.18
N LYS A 89 8.74 6.39 14.30
CA LYS A 89 10.13 6.41 13.77
C LYS A 89 11.21 6.33 14.86
N LYS A 90 10.84 5.95 16.08
CA LYS A 90 11.73 5.74 17.22
C LYS A 90 11.03 4.85 18.25
N ILE A 91 11.79 4.01 18.94
CA ILE A 91 11.36 3.28 20.13
C ILE A 91 12.38 3.50 21.23
N THR A 92 11.90 3.62 22.47
CA THR A 92 12.75 3.78 23.64
C THR A 92 12.21 2.87 24.76
N VAL A 93 13.10 2.18 25.46
CA VAL A 93 12.76 1.44 26.68
C VAL A 93 13.71 1.86 27.80
N ALA A 94 13.15 1.99 29.00
CA ALA A 94 13.93 2.08 30.22
C ALA A 94 14.07 0.68 30.82
N ALA A 95 15.30 0.19 30.96
CA ALA A 95 15.59 -1.10 31.57
C ALA A 95 16.60 -0.94 32.70
N THR A 96 16.67 -1.93 33.59
CA THR A 96 17.59 -1.86 34.74
C THR A 96 18.95 -2.41 34.35
N GLY A 97 19.95 -1.54 34.29
CA GLY A 97 21.36 -1.86 34.15
C GLY A 97 22.09 -1.88 35.50
N LYS A 98 23.39 -2.16 35.46
CA LYS A 98 24.29 -2.06 36.62
C LYS A 98 25.37 -1.03 36.33
N ASP A 99 25.61 -0.13 37.27
CA ASP A 99 26.76 0.77 37.18
C ASP A 99 28.08 0.03 37.44
N ALA A 100 29.21 0.73 37.26
CA ALA A 100 30.55 0.20 37.52
C ALA A 100 30.76 -0.28 38.97
N ASN A 101 29.88 0.11 39.90
CA ASN A 101 29.90 -0.27 41.31
C ASN A 101 28.88 -1.38 41.66
N GLY A 102 28.19 -1.94 40.66
CA GLY A 102 27.18 -2.98 40.83
C GLY A 102 25.83 -2.50 41.37
N ARG A 103 25.60 -1.18 41.46
CA ARG A 103 24.30 -0.62 41.85
C ARG A 103 23.35 -0.65 40.65
N MET A 104 22.09 -0.99 40.93
CA MET A 104 21.05 -0.95 39.91
C MET A 104 20.80 0.49 39.48
N LYS A 105 20.87 0.74 38.18
CA LYS A 105 20.61 2.05 37.56
C LYS A 105 19.65 1.85 36.39
N THR A 106 18.72 2.77 36.20
CA THR A 106 17.91 2.79 34.97
C THR A 106 18.76 3.25 33.80
N GLU A 107 18.83 2.43 32.76
CA GLU A 107 19.43 2.74 31.47
C GLU A 107 18.33 2.86 30.43
N GLU A 108 18.46 3.86 29.56
CA GLU A 108 17.54 4.06 28.45
C GLU A 108 18.19 3.55 27.17
N TYR A 109 17.49 2.64 26.49
CA TYR A 109 17.88 2.15 25.18
C TYR A 109 16.93 2.72 24.13
N THR A 110 17.49 3.43 23.16
CA THR A 110 16.76 4.05 22.07
C THR A 110 17.18 3.42 20.75
N VAL A 111 16.21 3.18 19.87
CA VAL A 111 16.44 2.77 18.49
C VAL A 111 15.62 3.63 17.55
N ASN A 112 16.30 4.21 16.56
CA ASN A 112 15.77 5.13 15.57
C ASN A 112 15.38 4.39 14.28
N GLY A 113 14.32 4.89 13.65
CA GLY A 113 13.97 4.64 12.26
C GLY A 113 14.32 5.87 11.40
N PRO A 114 13.80 5.96 10.16
CA PRO A 114 12.73 5.14 9.57
C PRO A 114 13.20 3.73 9.19
N VAL A 115 12.29 2.75 9.25
CA VAL A 115 12.55 1.36 8.88
C VAL A 115 11.41 0.83 7.99
N CYS A 116 11.76 0.16 6.89
CA CYS A 116 10.80 -0.59 6.08
C CYS A 116 10.64 -1.98 6.68
N VAL A 117 9.43 -2.40 7.03
CA VAL A 117 9.22 -3.75 7.57
C VAL A 117 8.62 -4.65 6.48
N MET A 118 9.17 -5.86 6.33
CA MET A 118 8.67 -6.85 5.39
C MET A 118 8.40 -8.16 6.12
N ILE A 119 7.14 -8.60 6.14
CA ILE A 119 6.71 -9.78 6.90
C ILE A 119 6.04 -10.76 5.96
N THR A 120 6.30 -12.04 6.12
CA THR A 120 5.52 -13.10 5.47
C THR A 120 4.53 -13.68 6.47
N THR A 121 3.36 -14.16 6.05
CA THR A 121 2.42 -14.85 6.96
C THR A 121 1.58 -15.87 6.24
N THR A 122 1.23 -16.93 6.97
CA THR A 122 0.23 -17.94 6.58
C THR A 122 -1.13 -17.70 7.22
N ALA A 123 -1.21 -16.80 8.21
CA ALA A 123 -2.45 -16.50 8.90
C ALA A 123 -3.43 -15.83 7.94
N THR A 124 -4.65 -16.36 7.87
CA THR A 124 -5.74 -15.77 7.09
C THR A 124 -6.27 -14.49 7.75
N GLU A 125 -6.23 -14.44 9.08
CA GLU A 125 -6.67 -13.29 9.87
C GLU A 125 -5.47 -12.62 10.53
N ILE A 126 -5.39 -11.31 10.38
CA ILE A 126 -4.38 -10.45 11.00
C ILE A 126 -5.13 -9.36 11.72
N ASP A 127 -4.66 -8.99 12.91
CA ASP A 127 -5.27 -7.91 13.67
C ASP A 127 -5.29 -6.63 12.83
N GLN A 128 -6.42 -5.92 12.84
CA GLN A 128 -6.61 -4.73 12.00
C GLN A 128 -5.58 -3.63 12.31
N GLU A 129 -5.08 -3.59 13.55
CA GLU A 129 -4.07 -2.62 13.96
C GLU A 129 -2.75 -2.84 13.21
N THR A 130 -2.27 -4.08 13.12
CA THR A 130 -1.11 -4.47 12.33
C THR A 130 -1.42 -4.34 10.85
N ALA A 131 -2.50 -4.96 10.36
CA ALA A 131 -2.87 -4.97 8.93
C ALA A 131 -2.87 -3.57 8.30
N SER A 132 -3.49 -2.59 8.97
CA SER A 132 -3.60 -1.23 8.46
C SER A 132 -2.27 -0.46 8.37
N ARG A 133 -1.15 -1.00 8.87
CA ARG A 133 0.21 -0.43 8.70
C ARG A 133 0.99 -1.02 7.52
N PHE A 134 0.50 -2.12 6.93
CA PHE A 134 1.16 -2.80 5.82
C PHE A 134 0.38 -2.66 4.50
N ILE A 135 1.11 -2.77 3.39
CA ILE A 135 0.56 -3.10 2.08
C ILE A 135 0.53 -4.62 1.96
N PHE A 136 -0.62 -5.17 1.60
CA PHE A 136 -0.78 -6.61 1.41
C PHE A 136 -0.32 -7.02 0.02
N LEU A 137 0.51 -8.07 -0.04
CA LEU A 137 0.86 -8.75 -1.27
C LEU A 137 0.41 -10.20 -1.17
N THR A 138 -0.34 -10.64 -2.17
CA THR A 138 -0.73 -12.04 -2.35
C THR A 138 0.17 -12.70 -3.39
N ILE A 139 0.17 -14.03 -3.40
CA ILE A 139 0.84 -14.82 -4.44
C ILE A 139 -0.23 -15.40 -5.35
N ASP A 140 0.07 -15.43 -6.65
CA ASP A 140 -0.74 -16.15 -7.64
C ASP A 140 -0.60 -17.66 -7.40
N GLU A 141 -1.64 -18.25 -6.82
CA GLU A 141 -1.73 -19.68 -6.53
C GLU A 141 -2.41 -20.47 -7.67
N SER A 142 -2.53 -19.88 -8.87
CA SER A 142 -3.17 -20.54 -10.02
C SER A 142 -2.39 -21.75 -10.53
N ALA A 143 -3.11 -22.67 -11.19
CA ALA A 143 -2.49 -23.81 -11.86
C ALA A 143 -1.54 -23.37 -12.98
N ALA A 144 -1.84 -22.26 -13.66
CA ALA A 144 -0.99 -21.68 -14.70
C ALA A 144 0.34 -21.19 -14.12
N MET A 145 0.30 -20.45 -12.99
CA MET A 145 1.51 -20.03 -12.29
C MET A 145 2.32 -21.23 -11.78
N THR A 146 1.65 -22.22 -11.18
CA THR A 146 2.30 -23.46 -10.73
C THR A 146 3.00 -24.17 -11.89
N GLY A 147 2.35 -24.28 -13.05
CA GLY A 147 2.94 -24.85 -14.27
C GLY A 147 4.16 -24.07 -14.75
N ALA A 148 4.10 -22.74 -14.74
CA ALA A 148 5.21 -21.87 -15.10
C ALA A 148 6.40 -22.02 -14.13
N ILE A 149 6.14 -22.18 -12.82
CA ILE A 149 7.16 -22.45 -11.81
C ILE A 149 7.84 -23.80 -12.09
N HIS A 150 7.06 -24.87 -12.32
CA HIS A 150 7.63 -26.18 -12.66
C HIS A 150 8.48 -26.14 -13.93
N GLN A 151 8.06 -25.38 -14.94
CA GLN A 151 8.84 -25.19 -16.14
C GLN A 151 10.18 -24.49 -15.84
N ARG A 152 10.17 -23.42 -15.05
CA ARG A 152 11.41 -22.74 -14.64
C ARG A 152 12.33 -23.61 -13.79
N GLN A 153 11.78 -24.45 -12.92
CA GLN A 153 12.57 -25.41 -12.14
C GLN A 153 13.26 -26.43 -13.06
N ARG A 154 12.55 -26.99 -14.05
CA ARG A 154 13.16 -27.88 -15.05
C ARG A 154 14.20 -27.17 -15.90
N GLU A 155 13.95 -25.93 -16.31
CA GLU A 155 14.93 -25.13 -17.06
C GLU A 155 16.21 -24.87 -16.25
N ALA A 156 16.11 -24.70 -14.93
CA ALA A 156 17.27 -24.47 -14.06
C ALA A 156 18.28 -25.63 -14.08
N GLU A 157 17.80 -26.87 -14.29
CA GLU A 157 18.63 -28.08 -14.42
C GLU A 157 19.32 -28.21 -15.79
N THR A 158 19.12 -27.25 -16.70
CA THR A 158 19.73 -27.24 -18.03
C THR A 158 20.92 -26.29 -18.13
N LEU A 159 21.74 -26.44 -19.18
CA LEU A 159 22.81 -25.48 -19.49
C LEU A 159 22.27 -24.05 -19.66
N ALA A 160 21.08 -23.88 -20.25
CA ALA A 160 20.43 -22.59 -20.39
C ALA A 160 20.08 -21.99 -19.02
N GLY A 161 19.65 -22.83 -18.07
CA GLY A 161 19.44 -22.48 -16.67
C GLY A 161 20.71 -21.97 -16.00
N LEU A 162 21.82 -22.71 -16.11
CA LEU A 162 23.12 -22.30 -15.56
C LEU A 162 23.59 -20.95 -16.12
N ILE A 163 23.46 -20.74 -17.45
CA ILE A 163 23.81 -19.46 -18.08
C ILE A 163 22.93 -18.33 -17.53
N ARG A 164 21.64 -18.58 -17.34
CA ARG A 164 20.69 -17.61 -16.78
C ARG A 164 21.02 -17.27 -15.34
N GLU A 165 21.36 -18.25 -14.51
CA GLU A 165 21.81 -18.05 -13.13
C GLU A 165 23.05 -17.14 -13.07
N LYS A 166 24.05 -17.38 -13.93
CA LYS A 166 25.23 -16.50 -14.02
C LYS A 166 24.87 -15.07 -14.45
N LYS A 167 23.90 -14.91 -15.36
CA LYS A 167 23.37 -13.59 -15.74
C LYS A 167 22.59 -12.91 -14.61
N GLN A 168 21.90 -13.68 -13.76
CA GLN A 168 21.15 -13.14 -12.62
C GLN A 168 22.06 -12.38 -11.66
N HIS A 169 23.27 -12.87 -11.36
CA HIS A 169 24.24 -12.13 -10.55
C HIS A 169 24.57 -10.75 -11.11
N THR A 170 24.61 -10.60 -12.44
CA THR A 170 24.84 -9.30 -13.08
C THR A 170 23.66 -8.36 -12.85
N VAL A 171 22.43 -8.87 -12.92
CA VAL A 171 21.21 -8.09 -12.64
C VAL A 171 21.18 -7.67 -11.17
N THR A 172 21.41 -8.60 -10.23
CA THR A 172 21.49 -8.30 -8.79
C THR A 172 22.52 -7.21 -8.49
N ARG A 173 23.74 -7.33 -9.04
CA ARG A 173 24.79 -6.33 -8.84
C ARG A 173 24.40 -4.95 -9.38
N LYS A 174 23.67 -4.89 -10.51
CA LYS A 174 23.13 -3.63 -11.04
C LYS A 174 22.13 -3.01 -10.07
N HIS A 175 21.18 -3.80 -9.54
CA HIS A 175 20.22 -3.29 -8.57
C HIS A 175 20.91 -2.83 -7.27
N HIS A 176 21.89 -3.56 -6.77
CA HIS A 176 22.68 -3.14 -5.61
C HIS A 176 23.40 -1.80 -5.85
N ALA A 177 24.01 -1.63 -7.03
CA ALA A 177 24.67 -0.38 -7.39
C ALA A 177 23.66 0.78 -7.46
N VAL A 178 22.52 0.58 -8.13
CA VAL A 178 21.44 1.58 -8.19
C VAL A 178 20.97 1.96 -6.80
N GLN A 179 20.70 0.99 -5.92
CA GLN A 179 20.21 1.24 -4.57
C GLN A 179 21.22 2.04 -3.72
N ARG A 180 22.53 1.79 -3.86
CA ARG A 180 23.57 2.58 -3.20
C ARG A 180 23.69 4.00 -3.76
N MET A 181 23.41 4.20 -5.04
CA MET A 181 23.51 5.50 -5.71
C MET A 181 22.35 6.44 -5.35
N LEU A 182 21.16 5.91 -5.02
CA LEU A 182 19.99 6.73 -4.69
C LEU A 182 20.32 7.75 -3.58
N LYS A 183 20.17 9.03 -3.90
CA LYS A 183 20.37 10.14 -2.95
C LYS A 183 19.10 10.36 -2.12
N PRO A 184 19.23 10.82 -0.86
CA PRO A 184 18.09 11.11 0.02
C PRO A 184 17.41 12.44 -0.35
N LEU A 185 16.83 12.52 -1.54
CA LEU A 185 16.13 13.72 -2.03
C LEU A 185 14.71 13.81 -1.47
N ALA A 186 14.25 15.02 -1.20
CA ALA A 186 12.84 15.26 -0.92
C ALA A 186 12.01 15.06 -2.20
N VAL A 187 10.77 14.58 -2.05
CA VAL A 187 9.85 14.38 -3.16
C VAL A 187 8.63 15.25 -2.95
N VAL A 188 8.42 16.19 -3.86
CA VAL A 188 7.29 17.12 -3.86
C VAL A 188 6.28 16.68 -4.91
N ASN A 189 5.00 16.65 -4.55
CA ASN A 189 3.93 16.32 -5.50
C ASN A 189 3.15 17.59 -5.86
N PRO A 190 3.42 18.21 -7.03
CA PRO A 190 2.69 19.40 -7.47
C PRO A 190 1.21 19.11 -7.77
N TYR A 191 0.84 17.84 -7.97
CA TYR A 191 -0.54 17.45 -8.27
C TYR A 191 -1.35 17.05 -7.04
N ALA A 192 -0.81 17.25 -5.83
CA ALA A 192 -1.41 16.73 -4.60
C ALA A 192 -2.86 17.19 -4.36
N GLU A 193 -3.19 18.43 -4.75
CA GLU A 193 -4.53 19.01 -4.59
C GLU A 193 -5.57 18.40 -5.54
N TYR A 194 -5.12 17.83 -6.66
CA TYR A 194 -5.99 17.16 -7.63
C TYR A 194 -6.19 15.67 -7.35
N LEU A 195 -5.59 15.13 -6.29
CA LEU A 195 -5.72 13.70 -5.96
C LEU A 195 -6.95 13.45 -5.09
N SER A 196 -7.79 12.52 -5.53
CA SER A 196 -8.89 11.95 -4.74
C SER A 196 -8.49 10.63 -4.11
N TYR A 197 -8.98 10.41 -2.88
CA TYR A 197 -8.95 9.14 -2.20
C TYR A 197 -10.25 9.00 -1.39
N PRO A 198 -10.83 7.79 -1.24
CA PRO A 198 -11.99 7.58 -0.38
C PRO A 198 -11.81 8.23 1.01
N SER A 199 -12.80 8.97 1.49
CA SER A 199 -12.70 9.76 2.74
C SER A 199 -13.64 9.28 3.86
N HIS A 200 -14.37 8.19 3.62
CA HIS A 200 -15.49 7.76 4.46
C HIS A 200 -15.11 6.89 5.65
N SER A 201 -13.85 6.43 5.76
CA SER A 201 -13.41 5.55 6.84
C SER A 201 -12.09 5.94 7.49
N LEU A 202 -11.89 5.46 8.72
CA LEU A 202 -10.61 5.59 9.43
C LEU A 202 -9.49 4.78 8.77
N ARG A 203 -9.84 3.68 8.09
CA ARG A 203 -8.90 2.87 7.32
C ARG A 203 -8.37 3.66 6.12
N ALA A 204 -9.26 4.37 5.42
CA ALA A 204 -8.90 5.18 4.27
C ALA A 204 -7.89 6.29 4.60
N ARG A 205 -7.85 6.80 5.85
CA ARG A 205 -6.79 7.74 6.29
C ARG A 205 -5.40 7.13 6.23
N ARG A 206 -5.25 5.86 6.64
CA ARG A 206 -3.97 5.14 6.62
C ARG A 206 -3.62 4.73 5.20
N ASP A 207 -4.60 4.25 4.43
CA ASP A 207 -4.37 3.80 3.06
C ASP A 207 -4.10 4.98 2.11
N HIS A 208 -4.68 6.16 2.34
CA HIS A 208 -4.32 7.39 1.64
C HIS A 208 -2.83 7.74 1.85
N LYS A 209 -2.31 7.65 3.09
CA LYS A 209 -0.88 7.85 3.34
C LYS A 209 -0.01 6.83 2.59
N LYS A 210 -0.45 5.58 2.48
CA LYS A 210 0.26 4.55 1.69
C LYS A 210 0.23 4.89 0.20
N TYR A 211 -0.90 5.36 -0.32
CA TYR A 211 -1.03 5.82 -1.71
C TYR A 211 -0.07 6.97 -2.02
N LEU A 212 -0.03 8.01 -1.17
CA LEU A 212 0.96 9.09 -1.31
C LEU A 212 2.40 8.59 -1.17
N GLY A 213 2.65 7.65 -0.24
CA GLY A 213 3.93 6.97 -0.10
C GLY A 213 4.33 6.20 -1.36
N LEU A 214 3.38 5.59 -2.05
CA LEU A 214 3.60 4.85 -3.30
C LEU A 214 3.99 5.79 -4.43
N ILE A 215 3.28 6.91 -4.61
CA ILE A 215 3.65 7.95 -5.59
C ILE A 215 5.08 8.44 -5.30
N ARG A 216 5.38 8.77 -4.04
CA ARG A 216 6.73 9.22 -3.63
C ARG A 216 7.79 8.17 -3.94
N ALA A 217 7.52 6.90 -3.66
CA ALA A 217 8.46 5.81 -3.92
C ALA A 217 8.74 5.62 -5.42
N VAL A 218 7.73 5.78 -6.28
CA VAL A 218 7.89 5.71 -7.74
C VAL A 218 8.75 6.87 -8.25
N ALA A 219 8.43 8.11 -7.86
CA ALA A 219 9.21 9.28 -8.26
C ALA A 219 10.66 9.22 -7.72
N PHE A 220 10.84 8.80 -6.47
CA PHE A 220 12.15 8.64 -5.84
C PHE A 220 13.04 7.60 -6.53
N LEU A 221 12.46 6.46 -6.95
CA LEU A 221 13.18 5.45 -7.72
C LEU A 221 13.67 6.02 -9.07
N HIS A 222 12.90 6.94 -9.66
CA HIS A 222 13.23 7.62 -10.90
C HIS A 222 14.03 8.93 -10.72
N GLN A 223 14.63 9.19 -9.55
CA GLN A 223 15.26 10.49 -9.25
C GLN A 223 16.34 10.92 -10.26
N TYR A 224 17.02 9.97 -10.91
CA TYR A 224 18.04 10.24 -11.93
C TYR A 224 17.46 10.57 -13.31
N GLN A 225 16.15 10.41 -13.50
CA GLN A 225 15.39 10.81 -14.68
C GLN A 225 14.55 12.07 -14.40
N ARG A 226 14.89 12.83 -13.37
CA ARG A 226 14.19 14.05 -12.95
C ARG A 226 15.17 15.20 -12.85
N GLU A 227 14.66 16.40 -13.03
CA GLU A 227 15.38 17.62 -12.67
C GLU A 227 15.43 17.73 -11.14
N ILE A 228 16.63 17.91 -10.58
CA ILE A 228 16.81 18.19 -9.16
C ILE A 228 16.69 19.69 -8.99
N LYS A 229 15.68 20.11 -8.22
CA LYS A 229 15.42 21.51 -7.87
C LYS A 229 15.92 21.77 -6.46
N THR A 230 16.18 23.04 -6.15
CA THR A 230 16.59 23.49 -4.81
C THR A 230 15.67 24.60 -4.34
N VAL A 231 15.22 24.51 -3.10
CA VAL A 231 14.48 25.57 -2.41
C VAL A 231 15.19 25.92 -1.12
N GLU A 232 15.20 27.20 -0.75
CA GLU A 232 15.74 27.66 0.50
C GLU A 232 14.66 27.64 1.58
N VAL A 233 14.92 26.94 2.69
CA VAL A 233 14.03 26.87 3.86
C VAL A 233 14.83 27.28 5.08
N ASP A 234 14.46 28.39 5.71
CA ASP A 234 15.14 28.95 6.88
C ASP A 234 16.67 29.10 6.71
N GLY A 235 17.11 29.52 5.51
CA GLY A 235 18.53 29.67 5.19
C GLY A 235 19.27 28.38 4.82
N THR A 236 18.57 27.24 4.77
CA THR A 236 19.14 25.94 4.40
C THR A 236 18.64 25.51 3.01
N PRO A 237 19.52 25.15 2.06
CA PRO A 237 19.11 24.63 0.77
C PRO A 237 18.59 23.19 0.92
N VAL A 238 17.40 22.94 0.40
CA VAL A 238 16.76 21.62 0.35
C VAL A 238 16.64 21.19 -1.11
N GLU A 239 17.33 20.10 -1.47
CA GLU A 239 17.21 19.48 -2.79
C GLU A 239 15.94 18.60 -2.86
N TYR A 240 15.18 18.77 -3.94
CA TYR A 240 13.96 18.01 -4.16
C TYR A 240 13.75 17.67 -5.63
N ILE A 241 12.94 16.65 -5.87
CA ILE A 241 12.39 16.29 -7.18
C ILE A 241 10.87 16.42 -7.16
N GLU A 242 10.29 16.65 -8.32
CA GLU A 242 8.84 16.71 -8.50
C GLU A 242 8.30 15.39 -9.07
N VAL A 243 7.16 14.96 -8.54
CA VAL A 243 6.36 13.87 -9.10
C VAL A 243 5.90 14.26 -10.50
N THR A 244 5.88 13.29 -11.43
CA THR A 244 5.27 13.45 -12.76
C THR A 244 3.90 12.76 -12.85
N LEU A 245 3.09 13.12 -13.84
CA LEU A 245 1.81 12.43 -14.11
C LEU A 245 2.01 10.92 -14.37
N THR A 246 3.12 10.53 -15.00
CA THR A 246 3.47 9.11 -15.22
C THR A 246 3.78 8.35 -13.92
N ASP A 247 4.31 9.04 -12.90
CA ASP A 247 4.52 8.45 -11.58
C ASP A 247 3.16 8.18 -10.90
N ILE A 248 2.20 9.11 -11.05
CA ILE A 248 0.82 8.98 -10.54
C ILE A 248 0.09 7.84 -11.26
N GLU A 249 0.17 7.77 -12.59
CA GLU A 249 -0.44 6.68 -13.36
C GLU A 249 0.08 5.31 -12.90
N THR A 250 1.41 5.20 -12.75
CA THR A 250 2.05 3.98 -12.27
C THR A 250 1.58 3.64 -10.85
N ALA A 251 1.51 4.64 -9.96
CA ALA A 251 1.03 4.47 -8.60
C ALA A 251 -0.46 4.08 -8.56
N ASN A 252 -1.33 4.67 -9.38
CA ASN A 252 -2.75 4.33 -9.48
C ASN A 252 -2.96 2.88 -9.85
N ARG A 253 -2.30 2.42 -10.93
CA ARG A 253 -2.37 1.02 -11.37
C ARG A 253 -1.98 0.06 -10.26
N LEU A 254 -0.90 0.39 -9.54
CA LEU A 254 -0.40 -0.44 -8.45
C LEU A 254 -1.30 -0.37 -7.21
N ALA A 255 -1.81 0.81 -6.85
CA ALA A 255 -2.70 1.03 -5.73
C ALA A 255 -4.01 0.27 -5.90
N ASN A 256 -4.59 0.25 -7.10
CA ASN A 256 -5.79 -0.53 -7.38
C ASN A 256 -5.59 -2.03 -7.11
N VAL A 257 -4.40 -2.56 -7.41
CA VAL A 257 -4.09 -3.98 -7.14
C VAL A 257 -3.89 -4.27 -5.65
N VAL A 258 -3.23 -3.38 -4.90
CA VAL A 258 -2.75 -3.69 -3.53
C VAL A 258 -3.48 -2.98 -2.38
N LEU A 259 -4.19 -1.90 -2.69
CA LEU A 259 -4.98 -1.11 -1.77
C LEU A 259 -6.47 -1.13 -2.14
N GLY A 260 -6.81 -1.57 -3.37
CA GLY A 260 -8.17 -1.87 -3.75
C GLY A 260 -8.77 -2.95 -2.86
N GLN A 261 -10.03 -2.78 -2.48
CA GLN A 261 -10.77 -3.79 -1.73
C GLN A 261 -11.13 -4.91 -2.69
N SER A 262 -10.49 -6.08 -2.59
CA SER A 262 -10.80 -7.15 -3.54
C SER A 262 -12.30 -7.47 -3.54
N MET A 263 -12.90 -7.57 -4.74
CA MET A 263 -14.25 -8.12 -4.89
C MET A 263 -14.31 -9.57 -4.41
N ASP A 264 -13.16 -10.24 -4.21
CA ASP A 264 -13.15 -11.64 -3.81
C ASP A 264 -13.68 -11.93 -2.40
N GLU A 265 -13.67 -10.94 -1.53
CA GLU A 265 -14.22 -11.03 -0.18
C GLU A 265 -15.76 -10.91 -0.15
N LEU A 266 -16.39 -10.44 -1.24
CA LEU A 266 -17.84 -10.41 -1.36
C LEU A 266 -18.39 -11.80 -1.69
N VAL A 267 -19.38 -12.25 -0.92
CA VAL A 267 -20.16 -13.44 -1.29
C VAL A 267 -20.92 -13.17 -2.59
N LYS A 268 -21.15 -14.21 -3.41
CA LYS A 268 -21.77 -14.08 -4.74
C LYS A 268 -23.01 -13.18 -4.78
N PRO A 269 -23.98 -13.28 -3.84
CA PRO A 269 -25.14 -12.39 -3.84
C PRO A 269 -24.79 -10.91 -3.59
N SER A 270 -23.79 -10.61 -2.75
CA SER A 270 -23.34 -9.23 -2.51
C SER A 270 -22.66 -8.65 -3.74
N ARG A 271 -21.89 -9.46 -4.50
CA ARG A 271 -21.34 -9.03 -5.80
C ARG A 271 -22.43 -8.72 -6.82
N THR A 272 -23.42 -9.61 -6.95
CA THR A 272 -24.56 -9.38 -7.85
C THR A 272 -25.32 -8.11 -7.47
N LEU A 273 -25.54 -7.88 -6.17
CA LEU A 273 -26.18 -6.65 -5.70
C LEU A 273 -25.34 -5.41 -6.05
N LEU A 274 -24.02 -5.47 -5.90
CA LEU A 274 -23.12 -4.37 -6.26
C LEU A 274 -23.19 -4.03 -7.76
N SER A 275 -23.09 -5.03 -8.65
CA SER A 275 -23.23 -4.82 -10.11
C SER A 275 -24.58 -4.20 -10.47
N LEU A 276 -25.67 -4.64 -9.83
CA LEU A 276 -27.01 -4.09 -10.07
C LEU A 276 -27.14 -2.64 -9.56
N ILE A 277 -26.55 -2.31 -8.41
CA ILE A 277 -26.49 -0.94 -7.91
C ILE A 277 -25.68 -0.07 -8.86
N TYR A 278 -24.56 -0.58 -9.37
CA TYR A 278 -23.73 0.13 -10.34
C TYR A 278 -24.49 0.47 -11.62
N ALA A 279 -25.14 -0.50 -12.24
CA ALA A 279 -25.97 -0.28 -13.43
C ALA A 279 -27.07 0.77 -13.17
N MET A 280 -27.77 0.66 -12.05
CA MET A 280 -28.81 1.63 -11.64
C MET A 280 -28.25 3.05 -11.53
N VAL A 281 -27.11 3.22 -10.86
CA VAL A 281 -26.51 4.54 -10.63
C VAL A 281 -25.92 5.10 -11.92
N GLN A 282 -25.34 4.26 -12.78
CA GLN A 282 -24.81 4.67 -14.07
C GLN A 282 -25.91 5.21 -14.99
N GLU A 283 -27.04 4.49 -15.11
CA GLU A 283 -28.20 4.98 -15.88
C GLU A 283 -28.69 6.33 -15.34
N GLN A 284 -28.66 6.51 -14.02
CA GLN A 284 -29.11 7.73 -13.38
C GLN A 284 -28.12 8.89 -13.54
N ALA A 285 -26.82 8.60 -13.57
CA ALA A 285 -25.76 9.56 -13.86
C ALA A 285 -25.89 10.08 -15.30
N GLU A 286 -26.11 9.19 -16.27
CA GLU A 286 -26.31 9.53 -17.68
C GLU A 286 -27.56 10.39 -17.88
N GLN A 287 -28.67 10.06 -17.21
CA GLN A 287 -29.91 10.85 -17.28
C GLN A 287 -29.78 12.25 -16.69
N ASN A 288 -29.02 12.39 -15.61
CA ASN A 288 -28.86 13.67 -14.90
C ASN A 288 -27.66 14.49 -15.38
N ASN A 289 -26.88 13.98 -16.33
CA ASN A 289 -25.61 14.56 -16.78
C ASN A 289 -24.70 14.96 -15.59
N ALA A 290 -24.61 14.07 -14.60
CA ALA A 290 -23.88 14.26 -13.36
C ALA A 290 -22.91 13.08 -13.17
N PRO A 291 -21.77 13.27 -12.47
CA PRO A 291 -20.82 12.19 -12.22
C PRO A 291 -21.41 11.15 -11.25
N ILE A 292 -21.01 9.88 -11.41
CA ILE A 292 -21.55 8.71 -10.67
C ILE A 292 -21.43 8.88 -9.14
N ASP A 293 -20.36 9.52 -8.68
CA ASP A 293 -20.09 9.78 -7.26
C ASP A 293 -20.88 10.95 -6.68
N GLU A 294 -21.72 11.63 -7.47
CA GLU A 294 -22.69 12.63 -6.99
C GLU A 294 -24.13 12.11 -6.96
N ILE A 295 -24.38 10.90 -7.48
CA ILE A 295 -25.70 10.29 -7.48
C ILE A 295 -26.00 9.64 -6.13
N PHE A 296 -27.04 10.14 -5.48
CA PHE A 296 -27.57 9.54 -4.26
C PHE A 296 -28.67 8.53 -4.58
N PHE A 297 -28.62 7.38 -3.93
CA PHE A 297 -29.66 6.35 -4.04
C PHE A 297 -30.13 5.87 -2.67
N THR A 298 -31.30 5.25 -2.64
CA THR A 298 -31.88 4.67 -1.43
C THR A 298 -32.14 3.19 -1.61
N ARG A 299 -32.31 2.44 -0.51
CA ARG A 299 -32.77 1.04 -0.57
C ARG A 299 -34.10 0.88 -1.30
N ARG A 300 -34.95 1.91 -1.30
CA ARG A 300 -36.19 1.90 -2.09
C ARG A 300 -35.89 1.87 -3.59
N MET A 301 -34.99 2.72 -4.06
CA MET A 301 -34.58 2.75 -5.47
C MET A 301 -33.96 1.42 -5.90
N ILE A 302 -33.08 0.84 -5.06
CA ILE A 302 -32.51 -0.49 -5.33
C ILE A 302 -33.60 -1.54 -5.51
N ARG A 303 -34.64 -1.56 -4.64
CA ARG A 303 -35.77 -2.50 -4.77
C ARG A 303 -36.55 -2.30 -6.06
N GLU A 304 -36.85 -1.06 -6.39
CA GLU A 304 -37.62 -0.69 -7.58
C GLU A 304 -36.88 -1.07 -8.87
N TYR A 305 -35.55 -0.94 -8.88
CA TYR A 305 -34.71 -1.30 -10.03
C TYR A 305 -34.44 -2.81 -10.14
N THR A 306 -34.12 -3.47 -9.03
CA THR A 306 -33.65 -4.87 -9.04
C THR A 306 -34.76 -5.91 -8.85
N GLY A 307 -35.90 -5.51 -8.29
CA GLY A 307 -36.94 -6.42 -7.83
C GLY A 307 -36.57 -7.22 -6.57
N TRP A 308 -35.41 -6.98 -5.94
CA TRP A 308 -35.02 -7.67 -4.71
C TRP A 308 -35.91 -7.25 -3.54
N SER A 309 -36.15 -8.17 -2.61
CA SER A 309 -36.87 -7.85 -1.37
C SER A 309 -36.04 -6.94 -0.45
N ASP A 310 -36.71 -6.19 0.43
CA ASP A 310 -36.03 -5.34 1.43
C ASP A 310 -35.10 -6.16 2.34
N TRP A 311 -35.47 -7.41 2.62
CA TRP A 311 -34.66 -8.33 3.40
C TRP A 311 -33.36 -8.72 2.69
N GLN A 312 -33.42 -9.10 1.41
CA GLN A 312 -32.23 -9.45 0.61
C GLN A 312 -31.26 -8.25 0.52
N ILE A 313 -31.77 -7.05 0.27
CA ILE A 313 -30.93 -5.85 0.21
C ILE A 313 -30.29 -5.59 1.58
N ARG A 314 -31.04 -5.63 2.69
CA ARG A 314 -30.48 -5.45 4.03
C ARG A 314 -29.36 -6.44 4.36
N ALA A 315 -29.51 -7.69 3.94
CA ALA A 315 -28.54 -8.76 4.23
C ALA A 315 -27.17 -8.49 3.57
N HIS A 316 -27.14 -7.86 2.40
CA HIS A 316 -25.91 -7.67 1.61
C HIS A 316 -25.41 -6.23 1.62
N ILE A 317 -26.29 -5.23 1.73
CA ILE A 317 -25.92 -3.82 1.72
C ILE A 317 -25.00 -3.46 2.89
N LYS A 318 -25.16 -4.13 4.05
CA LYS A 318 -24.27 -3.95 5.19
C LYS A 318 -22.84 -4.37 4.87
N GLN A 319 -22.67 -5.49 4.16
CA GLN A 319 -21.35 -5.95 3.73
C GLN A 319 -20.75 -4.97 2.72
N LEU A 320 -21.54 -4.44 1.78
CA LEU A 320 -21.09 -3.43 0.81
C LEU A 320 -20.68 -2.12 1.49
N GLU A 321 -21.37 -1.73 2.56
CA GLU A 321 -21.04 -0.56 3.39
C GLU A 321 -19.77 -0.79 4.22
N GLU A 322 -19.67 -1.94 4.90
CA GLU A 322 -18.48 -2.33 5.69
C GLU A 322 -17.23 -2.44 4.82
N MET A 323 -17.42 -2.90 3.58
CA MET A 323 -16.39 -2.98 2.56
C MET A 323 -16.33 -1.73 1.68
N GLU A 324 -16.93 -0.61 2.09
CA GLU A 324 -16.83 0.71 1.46
C GLU A 324 -17.15 0.84 -0.04
N TYR A 325 -17.74 -0.17 -0.67
CA TYR A 325 -18.27 -0.08 -2.04
C TYR A 325 -19.39 0.96 -2.15
N ILE A 326 -20.09 1.22 -1.04
CA ILE A 326 -21.10 2.26 -0.90
C ILE A 326 -20.83 3.08 0.36
N GLY A 327 -21.04 4.40 0.29
CA GLY A 327 -20.97 5.30 1.45
C GLY A 327 -22.36 5.66 1.97
N VAL A 328 -22.54 5.79 3.29
CA VAL A 328 -23.79 6.26 3.89
C VAL A 328 -23.77 7.76 4.07
N ARG A 329 -24.83 8.43 3.62
CA ARG A 329 -25.12 9.84 3.88
C ARG A 329 -26.43 9.95 4.64
N THR A 330 -26.38 10.54 5.83
CA THR A 330 -27.56 10.82 6.64
C THR A 330 -27.99 12.27 6.39
N SER A 331 -29.24 12.47 5.96
CA SER A 331 -29.81 13.83 5.86
C SER A 331 -30.00 14.43 7.26
N SER A 332 -29.74 15.74 7.39
CA SER A 332 -29.93 16.53 8.62
C SER A 332 -31.37 16.53 9.15
N ARG A 333 -32.34 16.02 8.38
CA ARG A 333 -33.74 15.83 8.77
C ARG A 333 -34.13 14.39 9.13
N GLY A 334 -33.14 13.53 9.43
CA GLY A 334 -33.30 12.42 10.38
C GLY A 334 -34.18 11.22 10.00
N LYS A 335 -34.58 11.00 8.74
CA LYS A 335 -35.42 9.82 8.39
C LYS A 335 -35.09 9.04 7.12
N GLU A 336 -34.17 9.49 6.26
CA GLU A 336 -33.82 8.72 5.06
C GLU A 336 -32.32 8.43 5.00
N TYR A 337 -31.99 7.13 4.98
CA TYR A 337 -30.65 6.63 4.66
C TYR A 337 -30.47 6.73 3.14
N SER A 338 -29.64 7.68 2.72
CA SER A 338 -29.14 7.77 1.35
C SER A 338 -27.75 7.16 1.28
N TYR A 339 -27.44 6.56 0.14
CA TYR A 339 -26.17 5.94 -0.16
C TYR A 339 -25.55 6.64 -1.36
N ILE A 340 -24.23 6.59 -1.45
CA ILE A 340 -23.44 7.06 -2.58
C ILE A 340 -22.56 5.92 -3.07
N LEU A 341 -22.32 5.84 -4.38
CA LEU A 341 -21.59 4.74 -4.96
C LEU A 341 -20.10 5.08 -5.03
N ASN A 342 -19.28 4.28 -4.36
CA ASN A 342 -17.83 4.40 -4.45
C ASN A 342 -17.23 3.43 -5.48
N TYR A 343 -18.07 2.66 -6.17
CA TYR A 343 -17.68 1.66 -7.15
C TYR A 343 -17.98 2.13 -8.57
N GLN A 344 -17.03 2.02 -9.49
CA GLN A 344 -17.18 2.49 -10.88
C GLN A 344 -17.14 1.35 -11.92
N GLY A 345 -17.77 0.20 -11.65
CA GLY A 345 -17.91 -0.88 -12.66
C GLY A 345 -16.65 -1.71 -12.88
N GLN A 346 -15.72 -1.64 -11.94
CA GLN A 346 -14.39 -2.20 -12.05
C GLN A 346 -14.39 -3.69 -11.70
N GLY A 347 -13.90 -4.55 -12.60
CA GLY A 347 -13.78 -5.99 -12.36
C GLY A 347 -14.82 -6.88 -13.06
N GLU A 348 -15.67 -6.35 -13.95
CA GLU A 348 -16.61 -7.17 -14.73
C GLU A 348 -15.95 -7.95 -15.88
N GLU A 349 -14.87 -7.43 -16.48
CA GLU A 349 -14.16 -8.13 -17.58
C GLU A 349 -12.96 -8.98 -17.12
N HIS A 350 -12.41 -8.73 -15.92
CA HIS A 350 -11.29 -9.47 -15.35
C HIS A 350 -11.50 -9.64 -13.85
N GLN A 351 -11.60 -10.89 -13.39
CA GLN A 351 -12.01 -11.32 -12.05
C GLN A 351 -11.19 -10.80 -10.84
N GLU A 352 -10.23 -9.88 -11.00
CA GLU A 352 -9.17 -9.71 -10.00
C GLU A 352 -8.87 -8.28 -9.54
N THR A 353 -9.56 -7.23 -10.01
CA THR A 353 -9.21 -5.84 -9.61
C THR A 353 -10.42 -4.96 -9.30
N CYS A 354 -10.56 -4.62 -8.02
CA CYS A 354 -11.34 -3.46 -7.58
C CYS A 354 -10.45 -2.22 -7.67
N TYR A 355 -10.96 -1.11 -8.18
CA TYR A 355 -10.15 0.10 -8.26
C TYR A 355 -10.58 1.04 -7.14
N LEU A 356 -9.60 1.73 -6.61
CA LEU A 356 -9.83 2.89 -5.78
C LEU A 356 -10.31 4.00 -6.72
N ASN A 357 -11.30 4.81 -6.31
CA ASN A 357 -11.72 6.02 -7.04
C ASN A 357 -10.65 7.12 -6.97
N LEU A 358 -9.48 6.80 -7.52
CA LEU A 358 -8.33 7.69 -7.64
C LEU A 358 -8.54 8.54 -8.88
N THR A 359 -8.17 9.82 -8.78
CA THR A 359 -8.22 10.73 -9.92
C THR A 359 -7.32 10.21 -11.04
N SER A 360 -7.87 10.09 -12.24
CA SER A 360 -7.10 9.70 -13.41
C SER A 360 -6.17 10.84 -13.85
N VAL A 361 -5.13 10.52 -14.60
CA VAL A 361 -4.23 11.54 -15.17
C VAL A 361 -4.98 12.50 -16.10
N GLU A 362 -5.98 12.00 -16.84
CA GLU A 362 -6.84 12.82 -17.70
C GLU A 362 -7.68 13.81 -16.89
N GLN A 363 -8.23 13.37 -15.76
CA GLN A 363 -8.98 14.22 -14.83
C GLN A 363 -8.07 15.28 -14.19
N ILE A 364 -6.88 14.91 -13.72
CA ILE A 364 -5.90 15.86 -13.17
C ILE A 364 -5.58 16.94 -14.21
N THR A 365 -5.28 16.52 -15.45
CA THR A 365 -4.98 17.45 -16.56
C THR A 365 -6.17 18.38 -16.85
N THR A 366 -7.39 17.85 -16.81
CA THR A 366 -8.61 18.64 -17.02
C THR A 366 -8.83 19.66 -15.91
N LEU A 367 -8.58 19.29 -14.64
CA LEU A 367 -8.70 20.19 -13.49
C LEU A 367 -7.66 21.31 -13.54
N MET A 368 -6.41 20.98 -13.87
CA MET A 368 -5.34 21.98 -14.06
C MET A 368 -5.70 23.01 -15.14
N ASN A 369 -6.16 22.55 -16.30
CA ASN A 369 -6.54 23.46 -17.39
C ASN A 369 -7.70 24.40 -17.01
N ARG A 370 -8.65 23.93 -16.17
CA ARG A 370 -9.76 24.75 -15.69
C ARG A 370 -9.32 25.82 -14.68
N GLU A 371 -8.32 25.52 -13.84
CA GLU A 371 -7.77 26.51 -12.91
C GLU A 371 -6.94 27.58 -13.63
N ASP A 372 -6.17 27.20 -14.64
CA ASP A 372 -5.42 28.13 -15.48
C ASP A 372 -6.34 29.08 -16.28
N GLU A 373 -7.55 28.62 -16.65
CA GLU A 373 -8.58 29.46 -17.29
C GLU A 373 -9.34 30.36 -16.30
N ALA A 374 -9.38 30.00 -15.00
CA ALA A 374 -10.09 30.74 -13.96
C ALA A 374 -9.25 31.86 -13.30
N LEU A 375 -7.93 31.85 -13.49
CA LEU A 375 -7.05 32.95 -13.07
C LEU A 375 -7.25 34.17 -13.99
N PRO A 376 -7.67 35.35 -13.48
CA PRO A 376 -7.78 36.53 -14.32
C PRO A 376 -6.39 36.87 -14.86
N ARG A 377 -6.27 36.91 -16.20
CA ARG A 377 -5.09 37.44 -16.88
C ARG A 377 -4.95 38.91 -16.49
N GLY A 378 -4.12 39.16 -15.48
CA GLY A 378 -3.77 40.50 -15.00
C GLY A 378 -2.97 41.28 -16.02
#